data_AF-A0A1Y2K4H4-F1
#
_entry.id   AF-A0A1Y2K4H4-F1
#
_cell.length_a   1.000
_cell.length_b   1.000
_cell.length_c   1.000
_cell.angle_alpha   90.00
_cell.angle_beta   90.00
_cell.angle_gamma   90.00
#
_symmetry.space_group_name_H-M   'P 1'
#
loop_
_entity.id
_entity.type
_entity.pdbx_description
1 polymer ?
#
loop_
_entity_poly.entity_id
_entity_poly.type
_entity_poly.pdbx_seq_one_letter_code
_entity_poly.pdbx_strand_id
1 'polypeptide(L)'
;MTMGDFAYDEMRYNSYDNYDADEDFGVDMASVEDSFTPIPEGDYVLRAIDQKLKGTKDGNGQLVSVTFEVVDGPHAKRQVYENFNVRNSNTQTVQIALRAIKGWIKATGGSGDERLTMGLIRSLEGREFLGHVYVEPAKGQWDAKNRIRFGKCKPVQNSAAPAQQPMAPQSAPQQPAQAPQPQQSAPNLAGQQQKRPWER
;
A
#
# COMPACT_ATOMS: atom_id res chain seq x y z
N MET A 1 -59.66 53.29 -45.84
CA MET A 1 -58.30 52.73 -45.79
C MET A 1 -57.85 52.68 -44.33
N THR A 2 -57.46 51.49 -43.89
CA THR A 2 -56.94 51.16 -42.56
C THR A 2 -55.47 51.58 -42.42
N MET A 3 -55.15 52.37 -41.40
CA MET A 3 -53.83 52.39 -40.77
C MET A 3 -54.06 52.19 -39.28
N GLY A 4 -53.70 51.01 -38.78
CA GLY A 4 -53.73 50.66 -37.38
C GLY A 4 -52.31 50.42 -36.93
N ASP A 5 -51.87 51.29 -36.03
CA ASP A 5 -50.55 51.40 -35.43
C ASP A 5 -49.98 50.09 -34.87
N PHE A 6 -48.65 50.06 -34.90
CA PHE A 6 -47.76 49.05 -34.36
C PHE A 6 -47.89 48.96 -32.84
N ALA A 7 -48.49 47.88 -32.34
CA ALA A 7 -48.23 47.37 -31.00
C ALA A 7 -47.27 46.18 -31.13
N TYR A 8 -46.00 46.39 -30.78
CA TYR A 8 -45.08 45.30 -30.51
C TYR A 8 -45.55 44.61 -29.24
N ASP A 9 -46.30 43.54 -29.41
CA ASP A 9 -46.72 42.63 -28.35
C ASP A 9 -45.48 42.01 -27.71
N GLU A 10 -45.44 42.07 -26.38
CA GLU A 10 -44.36 41.59 -25.55
C GLU A 10 -44.09 40.12 -25.89
N MET A 11 -42.91 39.84 -26.46
CA MET A 11 -42.37 38.49 -26.39
C MET A 11 -42.23 38.14 -24.90
N ARG A 12 -43.21 37.38 -24.39
CA ARG A 12 -43.09 36.59 -23.17
C ARG A 12 -41.87 35.69 -23.33
N TYR A 13 -40.73 36.20 -22.91
CA TYR A 13 -39.52 35.44 -22.69
C TYR A 13 -39.68 34.73 -21.36
N ASN A 14 -40.47 33.66 -21.34
CA ASN A 14 -40.60 32.82 -20.16
C ASN A 14 -40.64 31.35 -20.56
N SER A 15 -39.49 30.87 -21.04
CA SER A 15 -39.09 29.46 -20.97
C SER A 15 -37.57 29.41 -21.15
N TYR A 16 -36.85 29.72 -20.08
CA TYR A 16 -35.65 28.97 -19.74
C TYR A 16 -36.07 28.01 -18.64
N ASP A 17 -36.83 26.99 -19.04
CA ASP A 17 -36.95 25.78 -18.27
C ASP A 17 -35.53 25.21 -18.10
N ASN A 18 -35.02 25.32 -16.89
CA ASN A 18 -34.29 24.26 -16.21
C ASN A 18 -33.07 23.69 -16.98
N TYR A 19 -31.97 24.45 -16.99
CA TYR A 19 -30.66 23.86 -17.28
C TYR A 19 -29.92 23.58 -15.98
N ASP A 20 -29.70 22.28 -15.78
CA ASP A 20 -28.70 21.65 -14.94
C ASP A 20 -28.83 21.92 -13.44
N ALA A 21 -29.72 21.13 -12.80
CA ALA A 21 -29.43 20.68 -11.44
C ALA A 21 -28.04 20.05 -11.49
N ASP A 22 -27.08 20.64 -10.78
CA ASP A 22 -25.73 20.13 -10.65
C ASP A 22 -25.80 18.63 -10.31
N GLU A 23 -25.50 17.76 -11.28
CA GLU A 23 -25.59 16.32 -11.05
C GLU A 23 -24.60 15.93 -9.95
N ASP A 24 -25.16 15.61 -8.78
CA ASP A 24 -24.37 15.13 -7.65
C ASP A 24 -23.89 13.71 -7.95
N PHE A 25 -22.63 13.58 -8.34
CA PHE A 25 -21.98 12.29 -8.56
C PHE A 25 -21.74 11.51 -7.26
N GLY A 26 -22.10 12.06 -6.09
CA GLY A 26 -21.92 11.40 -4.79
C GLY A 26 -20.47 11.15 -4.42
N VAL A 27 -19.54 11.89 -5.04
CA VAL A 27 -18.09 11.76 -4.83
C VAL A 27 -17.61 12.85 -3.89
N ASP A 28 -17.14 12.46 -2.71
CA ASP A 28 -16.42 13.37 -1.83
C ASP A 28 -15.00 13.59 -2.37
N MET A 29 -14.74 14.77 -2.93
CA MET A 29 -13.42 15.15 -3.46
C MET A 29 -12.32 15.12 -2.39
N ALA A 30 -12.65 15.27 -1.11
CA ALA A 30 -11.67 15.15 -0.02
C ALA A 30 -11.24 13.70 0.25
N SER A 31 -12.01 12.71 -0.24
CA SER A 31 -11.66 11.28 -0.18
C SER A 31 -10.76 10.82 -1.33
N VAL A 32 -10.54 11.69 -2.33
CA VAL A 32 -9.68 11.41 -3.48
C VAL A 32 -8.23 11.67 -3.07
N GLU A 33 -7.49 10.60 -2.74
CA GLU A 33 -6.06 10.70 -2.42
C GLU A 33 -5.23 10.99 -3.69
N ASP A 34 -4.56 12.15 -3.72
CA ASP A 34 -3.56 12.52 -4.74
C ASP A 34 -2.21 11.78 -4.59
N SER A 35 -2.06 10.94 -3.56
CA SER A 35 -0.77 10.36 -3.20
C SER A 35 -0.50 9.02 -3.90
N PHE A 36 0.22 9.08 -5.02
CA PHE A 36 0.85 7.92 -5.67
C PHE A 36 2.08 7.39 -4.90
N THR A 37 2.31 7.89 -3.68
CA THR A 37 3.46 7.50 -2.85
C THR A 37 3.42 6.00 -2.56
N PRO A 38 4.47 5.24 -2.89
CA PRO A 38 4.50 3.81 -2.64
C PRO A 38 4.28 3.50 -1.16
N ILE A 39 3.47 2.48 -0.86
CA ILE A 39 3.34 2.00 0.53
C ILE A 39 4.67 1.40 1.01
N PRO A 40 5.00 1.54 2.31
CA PRO A 40 6.27 1.03 2.84
C PRO A 40 6.40 -0.48 2.67
N GLU A 41 7.63 -0.98 2.75
CA GLU A 41 7.88 -2.42 2.69
C GLU A 41 7.34 -3.10 3.96
N GLY A 42 6.56 -4.17 3.79
CA GLY A 42 5.93 -4.87 4.89
C GLY A 42 4.99 -5.98 4.44
N ASP A 43 4.48 -6.73 5.42
CA ASP A 43 3.44 -7.73 5.23
C ASP A 43 2.06 -7.08 5.35
N TYR A 44 1.23 -7.24 4.32
CA TYR A 44 -0.12 -6.68 4.25
C TYR A 44 -1.13 -7.77 3.94
N VAL A 45 -2.34 -7.65 4.48
CA VAL A 45 -3.48 -8.46 4.05
C VAL A 45 -3.99 -7.88 2.74
N LEU A 46 -3.85 -8.64 1.65
CA LEU A 46 -4.22 -8.24 0.30
C LEU A 46 -5.35 -9.12 -0.21
N ARG A 47 -6.22 -8.55 -1.04
CA ARG A 47 -7.19 -9.30 -1.86
C ARG A 47 -7.16 -8.82 -3.30
N ALA A 48 -7.45 -9.70 -4.26
CA ALA A 48 -7.62 -9.27 -5.64
C ALA A 48 -9.01 -8.67 -5.85
N ILE A 49 -9.07 -7.52 -6.54
CA ILE A 49 -10.32 -6.77 -6.81
C ILE A 49 -10.64 -6.64 -8.31
N ASP A 50 -9.68 -6.89 -9.19
CA ASP A 50 -9.90 -6.87 -10.64
C ASP A 50 -8.83 -7.73 -11.33
N GLN A 51 -9.24 -8.55 -12.30
CA GLN A 51 -8.32 -9.30 -13.15
C GLN A 51 -8.70 -9.20 -14.63
N LYS A 52 -7.75 -8.80 -15.47
CA LYS A 52 -7.94 -8.61 -16.91
C LYS A 52 -6.87 -9.33 -17.72
N LEU A 53 -7.29 -10.08 -18.73
CA LEU A 53 -6.39 -10.60 -19.75
C LEU A 53 -6.13 -9.49 -20.77
N LYS A 54 -4.86 -9.16 -21.00
CA LYS A 54 -4.45 -8.18 -22.01
C LYS A 54 -3.47 -8.83 -22.97
N GLY A 55 -3.53 -8.41 -24.24
CA GLY A 55 -2.46 -8.70 -25.20
C GLY A 55 -1.20 -7.90 -24.83
N THR A 56 -0.02 -8.45 -25.11
CA THR A 56 1.23 -7.66 -25.00
C THR A 56 1.33 -6.69 -26.17
N LYS A 57 2.15 -5.64 -26.03
CA LYS A 57 2.38 -4.64 -27.10
C LYS A 57 2.87 -5.28 -28.40
N ASP A 58 3.63 -6.37 -28.31
CA ASP A 58 4.15 -7.13 -29.45
C ASP A 58 3.11 -8.01 -30.18
N GLY A 59 1.84 -8.00 -29.77
CA GLY A 59 0.72 -8.69 -30.44
C GLY A 59 0.68 -10.22 -30.27
N ASN A 60 1.82 -10.85 -29.97
CA ASN A 60 1.95 -12.32 -29.85
C ASN A 60 1.96 -12.85 -28.42
N GLY A 61 1.84 -11.98 -27.41
CA GLY A 61 1.87 -12.35 -26.00
C GLY A 61 0.56 -12.07 -25.29
N GLN A 62 0.42 -12.68 -24.12
CA GLN A 62 -0.72 -12.49 -23.22
C GLN A 62 -0.20 -12.23 -21.82
N LEU A 63 -0.77 -11.22 -21.16
CA LEU A 63 -0.51 -10.91 -19.77
C LEU A 63 -1.82 -10.86 -18.99
N VAL A 64 -1.75 -11.23 -17.72
CA VAL A 64 -2.83 -11.08 -16.76
C VAL A 64 -2.49 -9.89 -15.88
N SER A 65 -3.27 -8.83 -16.01
CA SER A 65 -3.22 -7.64 -15.18
C SER A 65 -4.12 -7.90 -13.98
N VAL A 66 -3.57 -7.83 -12.76
CA VAL A 66 -4.31 -8.02 -11.52
C VAL A 66 -4.13 -6.81 -10.64
N THR A 67 -5.24 -6.31 -10.09
CA THR A 67 -5.24 -5.26 -9.07
C THR A 67 -5.49 -5.90 -7.72
N PHE A 68 -4.54 -5.70 -6.81
CA PHE A 68 -4.66 -6.09 -5.41
C PHE A 68 -5.00 -4.87 -4.57
N GLU A 69 -5.85 -5.03 -3.57
CA GLU A 69 -6.20 -4.01 -2.59
C GLU A 69 -5.73 -4.45 -1.21
N VAL A 70 -5.16 -3.51 -0.45
CA VAL A 70 -4.88 -3.69 0.98
C VAL A 70 -6.20 -3.67 1.74
N VAL A 71 -6.50 -4.78 2.43
CA VAL A 71 -7.78 -4.97 3.14
C VAL A 71 -7.82 -4.18 4.45
N ASP A 72 -6.73 -4.21 5.22
CA ASP A 72 -6.68 -3.69 6.59
C ASP A 72 -5.37 -2.95 6.88
N GLY A 73 -5.40 -2.10 7.91
CA GLY A 73 -4.28 -1.31 8.38
C GLY A 73 -4.29 0.16 7.90
N PRO A 74 -3.21 0.90 8.16
CA PRO A 74 -3.11 2.34 7.88
C PRO A 74 -3.08 2.67 6.38
N HIS A 75 -2.90 1.65 5.55
CA HIS A 75 -2.85 1.75 4.09
C HIS A 75 -4.01 0.97 3.45
N ALA A 76 -5.10 0.73 4.18
CA ALA A 76 -6.30 0.10 3.64
C ALA A 76 -6.81 0.86 2.40
N LYS A 77 -7.43 0.14 1.46
CA LYS A 77 -7.89 0.64 0.15
C LYS A 77 -6.80 1.07 -0.83
N ARG A 78 -5.51 1.00 -0.44
CA ARG A 78 -4.40 1.23 -1.39
C ARG A 78 -4.29 0.07 -2.36
N GLN A 79 -4.07 0.40 -3.63
CA GLN A 79 -4.01 -0.58 -4.72
C GLN A 79 -2.57 -0.89 -5.11
N VAL A 80 -2.28 -2.16 -5.33
CA VAL A 80 -1.01 -2.68 -5.85
C VAL A 80 -1.29 -3.40 -7.16
N TYR A 81 -0.67 -2.91 -8.24
CA TYR A 81 -0.90 -3.44 -9.58
C TYR A 81 0.19 -4.45 -9.97
N GLU A 82 -0.22 -5.62 -10.43
CA GLU A 82 0.68 -6.65 -10.93
C GLU A 82 0.33 -7.08 -12.36
N ASN A 83 1.36 -7.38 -13.12
CA ASN A 83 1.25 -7.83 -14.51
C ASN A 83 2.01 -9.14 -14.71
N PHE A 84 1.27 -10.23 -14.84
CA PHE A 84 1.82 -11.57 -15.04
C PHE A 84 1.87 -11.90 -16.53
N ASN A 85 3.06 -11.98 -17.11
CA ASN A 85 3.25 -12.35 -18.51
C ASN A 85 3.09 -13.87 -18.68
N VAL A 86 1.86 -14.34 -18.88
CA VAL A 86 1.57 -15.78 -19.02
C VAL A 86 1.97 -16.35 -20.37
N ARG A 87 2.10 -15.51 -21.40
CA ARG A 87 2.68 -15.85 -22.70
C ARG A 87 3.53 -14.70 -23.20
N ASN A 88 4.80 -14.98 -23.50
CA ASN A 88 5.74 -14.02 -24.07
C ASN A 88 6.86 -14.81 -24.78
N SER A 89 7.54 -14.19 -25.74
CA SER A 89 8.72 -14.73 -26.42
C SER A 89 9.86 -15.01 -25.43
N ASN A 90 9.97 -14.20 -24.37
CA ASN A 90 10.95 -14.43 -23.31
C ASN A 90 10.44 -15.49 -22.31
N THR A 91 10.99 -16.69 -22.39
CA THR A 91 10.64 -17.84 -21.53
C THR A 91 10.93 -17.57 -20.06
N GLN A 92 11.96 -16.80 -19.72
CA GLN A 92 12.28 -16.47 -18.32
C GLN A 92 11.19 -15.60 -17.69
N THR A 93 10.66 -14.61 -18.43
CA THR A 93 9.56 -13.77 -17.97
C THR A 93 8.31 -14.60 -17.70
N VAL A 94 8.01 -15.57 -18.57
CA VAL A 94 6.89 -16.49 -18.39
C VAL A 94 7.09 -17.35 -17.14
N GLN A 95 8.28 -17.91 -16.94
CA GLN A 95 8.58 -18.72 -15.75
C GLN A 95 8.44 -17.93 -14.44
N ILE A 96 8.89 -16.66 -14.41
CA ILE A 96 8.73 -15.78 -13.24
C ILE A 96 7.24 -15.51 -12.98
N ALA A 97 6.46 -15.22 -14.03
CA ALA A 97 5.02 -14.98 -13.91
C ALA A 97 4.28 -16.23 -13.39
N LEU A 98 4.58 -17.41 -13.90
CA LEU A 98 3.95 -18.67 -13.47
C LEU A 98 4.31 -19.01 -12.01
N ARG A 99 5.57 -18.78 -11.59
CA ARG A 99 5.98 -18.95 -10.18
C ARG A 99 5.23 -17.99 -9.26
N ALA A 100 5.04 -16.75 -9.69
CA ALA A 100 4.30 -15.76 -8.92
C ALA A 100 2.81 -16.13 -8.77
N ILE A 101 2.16 -16.51 -9.88
CA ILE A 101 0.77 -17.00 -9.86
C ILE A 101 0.63 -18.23 -8.96
N LYS A 102 1.56 -19.20 -9.04
CA LYS A 102 1.56 -20.36 -8.16
C LYS A 102 1.68 -19.98 -6.68
N GLY A 103 2.56 -19.02 -6.35
CA GLY A 103 2.69 -18.48 -5.00
C GLY A 103 1.39 -17.85 -4.50
N TRP A 104 0.72 -17.09 -5.36
CA TRP A 104 -0.59 -16.51 -5.05
C TRP A 104 -1.68 -17.57 -4.83
N ILE A 105 -1.83 -18.54 -5.74
CA ILE A 105 -2.79 -19.66 -5.60
C ILE A 105 -2.62 -20.33 -4.25
N LYS A 106 -1.38 -20.70 -3.90
CA LYS A 106 -1.06 -21.33 -2.61
C LYS A 106 -1.38 -20.43 -1.41
N ALA A 107 -1.08 -19.14 -1.52
CA ALA A 107 -1.38 -18.18 -0.46
C ALA A 107 -2.90 -17.99 -0.28
N THR A 108 -3.71 -18.20 -1.31
CA THR A 108 -5.19 -18.17 -1.20
C THR A 108 -5.83 -19.52 -0.87
N GLY A 109 -5.02 -20.52 -0.47
CA GLY A 109 -5.50 -21.85 -0.06
C GLY A 109 -5.67 -22.87 -1.19
N GLY A 110 -5.22 -22.56 -2.41
CA GLY A 110 -5.17 -23.52 -3.52
C GLY A 110 -3.95 -24.44 -3.45
N SER A 111 -3.96 -25.50 -4.25
CA SER A 111 -2.96 -26.57 -4.19
C SER A 111 -1.67 -26.20 -4.95
N GLY A 112 -1.78 -25.40 -6.01
CA GLY A 112 -0.68 -24.95 -6.86
C GLY A 112 -0.28 -25.93 -7.97
N ASP A 113 -1.06 -26.98 -8.19
CA ASP A 113 -0.98 -27.95 -9.29
C ASP A 113 -2.21 -27.88 -10.22
N GLU A 114 -3.18 -27.01 -9.92
CA GLU A 114 -4.34 -26.83 -10.76
C GLU A 114 -3.97 -26.31 -12.17
N ARG A 115 -4.80 -26.66 -13.16
CA ARG A 115 -4.65 -26.14 -14.51
C ARG A 115 -4.87 -24.63 -14.52
N LEU A 116 -3.84 -23.88 -14.92
CA LEU A 116 -3.92 -22.43 -15.04
C LEU A 116 -4.92 -22.03 -16.14
N THR A 117 -6.03 -21.41 -15.71
CA THR A 117 -7.05 -20.84 -16.59
C THR A 117 -7.45 -19.45 -16.07
N MET A 118 -8.05 -18.63 -16.93
CA MET A 118 -8.61 -17.35 -16.47
C MET A 118 -9.73 -17.56 -15.45
N GLY A 119 -10.50 -18.65 -15.57
CA GLY A 119 -11.53 -19.02 -14.58
C GLY A 119 -10.94 -19.28 -13.20
N LEU A 120 -9.80 -19.98 -13.12
CA LEU A 120 -9.07 -20.16 -11.86
C LEU A 120 -8.59 -18.82 -11.29
N ILE A 121 -8.00 -17.94 -12.11
CA ILE A 121 -7.52 -16.64 -11.64
C ILE A 121 -8.67 -15.79 -11.09
N ARG A 122 -9.81 -15.76 -11.79
CA ARG A 122 -11.01 -15.06 -11.34
C ARG A 122 -11.59 -15.65 -10.06
N SER A 123 -11.49 -16.96 -9.85
CA SER A 123 -12.00 -17.59 -8.62
C SER A 123 -11.18 -17.23 -7.36
N LEU A 124 -10.00 -16.60 -7.54
CA LEU A 124 -9.18 -16.05 -6.45
C LEU A 124 -9.59 -14.62 -6.07
N GLU A 125 -10.49 -13.98 -6.81
CA GLU A 125 -11.01 -12.66 -6.47
C GLU A 125 -11.64 -12.64 -5.07
N GLY A 126 -11.41 -11.56 -4.33
CA GLY A 126 -11.90 -11.40 -2.95
C GLY A 126 -11.23 -12.31 -1.91
N ARG A 127 -10.40 -13.30 -2.30
CA ARG A 127 -9.67 -14.13 -1.35
C ARG A 127 -8.49 -13.37 -0.75
N GLU A 128 -8.47 -13.34 0.56
CA GLU A 128 -7.43 -12.66 1.32
C GLU A 128 -6.19 -13.54 1.47
N PHE A 129 -5.02 -12.93 1.35
CA PHE A 129 -3.74 -13.56 1.62
C PHE A 129 -2.79 -12.55 2.26
N LEU A 130 -1.81 -13.04 3.03
CA LEU A 130 -0.75 -12.22 3.54
C LEU A 130 0.33 -12.07 2.46
N GLY A 131 0.54 -10.85 1.97
CA GLY A 131 1.49 -10.52 0.92
C GLY A 131 2.59 -9.58 1.40
N HIS A 132 3.84 -9.91 1.08
CA HIS A 132 4.99 -9.03 1.33
C HIS A 132 5.09 -7.99 0.21
N VAL A 133 4.68 -6.76 0.48
CA VAL A 133 4.81 -5.62 -0.44
C VAL A 133 6.17 -4.97 -0.24
N TYR A 134 6.81 -4.57 -1.33
CA TYR A 134 8.04 -3.80 -1.33
C TYR A 134 8.00 -2.72 -2.40
N VAL A 135 8.86 -1.72 -2.26
CA VAL A 135 9.02 -0.66 -3.25
C VAL A 135 10.10 -1.08 -4.24
N GLU A 136 9.72 -1.24 -5.51
CA GLU A 136 10.68 -1.33 -6.61
C GLU A 136 11.16 0.10 -6.91
N PRO A 137 12.47 0.39 -6.80
CA PRO A 137 12.98 1.73 -7.01
C PRO A 137 12.74 2.19 -8.46
N ALA A 138 12.62 3.51 -8.64
CA ALA A 138 12.47 4.11 -9.95
C ALA A 138 13.58 3.66 -10.89
N LYS A 139 13.23 3.36 -12.15
CA LYS A 139 14.17 2.89 -13.17
C LYS A 139 13.96 3.63 -14.47
N GLY A 140 14.92 4.48 -14.82
CA GLY A 140 14.85 5.30 -16.02
C GLY A 140 13.67 6.26 -15.95
N GLN A 141 12.73 6.13 -16.89
CA GLN A 141 11.52 6.94 -16.99
C GLN A 141 10.34 6.48 -16.11
N TRP A 142 10.54 5.42 -15.31
CA TRP A 142 9.47 4.82 -14.51
C TRP A 142 9.69 5.14 -13.03
N ASP A 143 8.67 5.71 -12.39
CA ASP A 143 8.68 6.01 -10.95
C ASP A 143 8.75 4.75 -10.08
N ALA A 144 9.05 4.97 -8.81
CA ALA A 144 9.00 3.91 -7.81
C ALA A 144 7.58 3.36 -7.70
N LYS A 145 7.45 2.05 -7.57
CA LYS A 145 6.14 1.37 -7.55
C LYS A 145 6.11 0.22 -6.57
N ASN A 146 4.93 -0.10 -6.07
CA ASN A 146 4.73 -1.26 -5.22
C ASN A 146 4.73 -2.56 -6.03
N ARG A 147 5.32 -3.58 -5.43
CA ARG A 147 5.39 -4.95 -5.95
C ARG A 147 5.16 -5.95 -4.84
N ILE A 148 4.68 -7.13 -5.18
CA ILE A 148 4.43 -8.22 -4.23
C ILE A 148 5.48 -9.33 -4.42
N ARG A 149 6.13 -9.75 -3.34
CA ARG A 149 7.00 -10.94 -3.35
C ARG A 149 6.17 -12.20 -3.17
N PHE A 150 5.56 -12.70 -4.25
CA PHE A 150 4.69 -13.89 -4.23
C PHE A 150 5.32 -15.16 -3.63
N GLY A 151 6.65 -15.31 -3.67
CA GLY A 151 7.35 -16.41 -3.01
C GLY A 151 7.35 -16.34 -1.47
N LYS A 152 6.97 -15.21 -0.89
CA LYS A 152 6.84 -15.00 0.57
C LYS A 152 5.38 -14.92 1.03
N CYS A 153 4.42 -14.96 0.12
CA CYS A 153 3.01 -14.88 0.47
C CYS A 153 2.54 -16.10 1.26
N LYS A 154 1.61 -15.90 2.19
CA LYS A 154 1.08 -16.92 3.08
C LYS A 154 -0.45 -16.84 3.12
N PRO A 155 -1.14 -17.96 3.42
CA PRO A 155 -2.55 -17.89 3.79
C PRO A 155 -2.75 -17.01 5.01
N VAL A 156 -3.85 -16.25 5.01
CA VAL A 156 -4.35 -15.59 6.22
C VAL A 156 -4.81 -16.73 7.14
N GLN A 157 -3.91 -17.18 8.02
CA GLN A 157 -4.32 -17.96 9.17
C GLN A 157 -5.03 -16.95 10.07
N ASN A 158 -6.26 -17.25 10.48
CA ASN A 158 -7.03 -16.42 11.40
C ASN A 158 -6.22 -16.24 12.70
N SER A 159 -5.41 -15.19 12.75
CA SER A 159 -4.47 -14.82 13.80
C SER A 159 -4.08 -13.38 13.49
N ALA A 160 -4.30 -12.52 14.48
CA ALA A 160 -4.19 -11.06 14.43
C ALA A 160 -3.11 -10.52 13.47
N ALA A 161 -3.46 -9.42 12.80
CA ALA A 161 -2.62 -8.63 11.91
C ALA A 161 -1.13 -8.62 12.32
N PRO A 162 -0.18 -8.75 11.39
CA PRO A 162 1.22 -8.57 11.71
C PRO A 162 1.42 -7.15 12.25
N ALA A 163 2.04 -7.09 13.43
CA ALA A 163 2.46 -5.85 14.06
C ALA A 163 3.19 -4.99 13.03
N GLN A 164 2.67 -3.78 12.80
CA GLN A 164 3.44 -2.70 12.23
C GLN A 164 4.80 -2.68 12.91
N GLN A 165 5.89 -2.70 12.14
CA GLN A 165 7.19 -2.40 12.72
C GLN A 165 7.06 -1.04 13.41
N PRO A 166 7.34 -0.94 14.72
CA PRO A 166 7.37 0.35 15.36
C PRO A 166 8.38 1.20 14.61
N MET A 167 7.94 2.35 14.10
CA MET A 167 8.84 3.45 13.76
C MET A 167 9.80 3.59 14.94
N ALA A 168 11.08 3.30 14.72
CA ALA A 168 12.08 3.54 15.74
C ALA A 168 11.98 5.01 16.15
N PRO A 169 11.77 5.34 17.43
CA PRO A 169 11.86 6.73 17.85
C PRO A 169 13.29 7.19 17.53
N GLN A 170 13.40 8.22 16.67
CA GLN A 170 14.65 8.94 16.46
C GLN A 170 15.18 9.34 17.83
N SER A 171 16.28 8.73 18.24
CA SER A 171 17.00 9.09 19.46
C SER A 171 17.46 10.54 19.31
N ALA A 172 16.87 11.42 20.11
CA ALA A 172 17.42 12.75 20.35
C ALA A 172 18.87 12.62 20.86
N PRO A 173 19.78 13.54 20.49
CA PRO A 173 21.17 13.48 20.93
C PRO A 173 21.25 13.56 22.46
N GLN A 174 21.81 12.52 23.08
CA GLN A 174 22.03 12.44 24.51
C GLN A 174 23.06 13.49 24.95
N GLN A 175 22.63 14.39 25.81
CA GLN A 175 23.48 15.27 26.61
C GLN A 175 24.17 14.42 27.69
N PRO A 176 25.49 14.54 27.92
CA PRO A 176 26.19 13.67 28.87
C PRO A 176 25.77 13.95 30.32
N ALA A 177 25.24 12.92 30.99
CA ALA A 177 24.82 12.96 32.39
C ALA A 177 26.03 12.79 33.34
N GLN A 178 26.09 13.65 34.35
CA GLN A 178 27.04 13.61 35.47
C GLN A 178 26.81 12.35 36.32
N ALA A 179 27.91 11.77 36.82
CA ALA A 179 27.91 10.54 37.61
C ALA A 179 27.30 10.73 39.01
N PRO A 180 26.52 9.75 39.53
CA PRO A 180 25.95 9.79 40.87
C PRO A 180 26.97 9.33 41.94
N GLN A 181 27.09 10.09 43.03
CA GLN A 181 27.82 9.68 44.23
C GLN A 181 26.98 8.69 45.06
N PRO A 182 27.56 7.61 45.61
CA PRO A 182 26.89 6.77 46.58
C PRO A 182 26.94 7.37 47.99
N GLN A 183 25.76 7.58 48.57
CA GLN A 183 25.55 7.97 49.96
C GLN A 183 25.71 6.73 50.85
N GLN A 184 26.79 6.70 51.66
CA GLN A 184 27.05 5.66 52.64
C GLN A 184 26.25 5.92 53.92
N SER A 185 25.61 4.87 54.43
CA SER A 185 25.00 4.82 55.76
C SER A 185 25.64 3.71 56.58
N ALA A 186 26.32 4.07 57.68
CA ALA A 186 26.27 3.39 58.99
C ALA A 186 27.27 4.04 59.99
N PRO A 187 26.98 4.03 61.29
CA PRO A 187 27.74 4.73 62.32
C PRO A 187 28.80 3.82 62.97
N ASN A 188 29.91 4.36 63.48
CA ASN A 188 30.28 4.28 64.91
C ASN A 188 31.58 5.04 65.22
N LEU A 189 31.71 5.34 66.52
CA LEU A 189 32.75 6.10 67.20
C LEU A 189 34.19 5.54 67.09
N ALA A 190 35.12 6.49 67.31
CA ALA A 190 36.42 6.36 68.01
C ALA A 190 37.70 6.08 67.21
N GLY A 191 38.76 6.80 67.60
CA GLY A 191 40.17 6.54 67.27
C GLY A 191 40.70 7.42 66.14
N GLN A 192 41.62 8.36 66.39
CA GLN A 192 43.08 8.17 66.24
C GLN A 192 43.48 7.90 64.76
N GLN A 193 44.53 8.44 64.16
CA GLN A 193 45.72 9.12 64.66
C GLN A 193 46.46 9.72 63.45
N GLN A 194 47.07 10.87 63.68
CA GLN A 194 48.45 11.22 63.29
C GLN A 194 49.01 10.79 61.92
N LYS A 195 49.21 11.82 61.10
CA LYS A 195 50.53 12.27 60.59
C LYS A 195 51.63 11.22 60.44
N ARG A 196 51.89 10.93 59.16
CA ARG A 196 53.18 10.83 58.45
C ARG A 196 54.44 11.07 59.29
N PRO A 197 55.39 10.14 59.22
CA PRO A 197 56.80 10.51 59.43
C PRO A 197 57.75 9.88 58.37
N TRP A 198 58.35 10.78 57.57
CA TRP A 198 59.70 10.77 56.95
C TRP A 198 60.08 9.76 55.85
N GLU A 199 60.60 10.24 54.71
CA GLU A 199 62.03 10.41 54.39
C GLU A 199 62.77 9.08 54.13
N ARG A 200 62.98 8.77 52.85
CA ARG A 200 64.25 9.01 52.17
C ARG A 200 64.00 9.62 50.80
#